data_AF-A0A932V4Y2-F1
#
_entry.id   AF-A0A932V4Y2-F1
#
_cell.length_a   1.000
_cell.length_b   1.000
_cell.length_c   1.000
_cell.angle_alpha   90.00
_cell.angle_beta   90.00
_cell.angle_gamma   90.00
#
_symmetry.space_group_name_H-M   'P 1'
#
loop_
_entity.id
_entity.type
_entity.pdbx_description
1 polymer ?
#
loop_
_entity_poly.entity_id
_entity_poly.type
_entity_poly.pdbx_seq_one_letter_code
_entity_poly.pdbx_strand_id
1 'polypeptide(L)'
;MKHVMRGIAAAMLLLSPVLAWAQGKHEHDHAHGMGVQAITIKGELVDSLCYVAMAAKGAGHKQCAIDCAKAGIPISMLEDGTGKLYTVLPKEDKTGYPASVIARMGETVTLTGDLYEQGGNRYVTVESVE
;
A
#
# COMPACT_ATOMS: atom_id res chain seq x y z
N MET A 1 58.16 -60.32 3.26
CA MET A 1 57.38 -59.46 4.18
C MET A 1 57.80 -58.02 3.85
N LYS A 2 57.01 -57.13 3.28
CA LYS A 2 55.66 -56.69 3.66
C LYS A 2 55.08 -55.99 2.43
N HIS A 3 53.95 -56.49 1.93
CA HIS A 3 53.05 -55.70 1.09
C HIS A 3 52.54 -54.52 1.92
N VAL A 4 52.24 -53.38 1.28
CA VAL A 4 50.89 -52.79 1.20
C VAL A 4 51.01 -51.49 0.41
N MET A 5 50.49 -51.53 -0.80
CA MET A 5 50.05 -50.40 -1.58
C MET A 5 48.58 -50.14 -1.20
N ARG A 6 48.22 -48.88 -0.90
CA ARG A 6 46.86 -48.32 -0.98
C ARG A 6 46.83 -46.89 -0.45
N GLY A 7 46.35 -45.97 -1.28
CA GLY A 7 46.11 -44.57 -0.89
C GLY A 7 45.64 -43.73 -2.06
N ILE A 8 44.51 -44.09 -2.68
CA ILE A 8 43.72 -43.16 -3.49
C ILE A 8 42.83 -42.38 -2.53
N ALA A 9 42.99 -41.06 -2.49
CA ALA A 9 41.93 -40.15 -2.07
C ALA A 9 42.11 -38.83 -2.83
N ALA A 10 41.42 -38.73 -3.96
CA ALA A 10 41.21 -37.46 -4.64
C ALA A 10 40.19 -36.65 -3.82
N ALA A 11 40.59 -35.48 -3.36
CA ALA A 11 39.68 -34.44 -2.87
C ALA A 11 39.92 -33.18 -3.72
N MET A 12 39.30 -33.14 -4.89
CA MET A 12 39.14 -31.92 -5.67
C MET A 12 38.17 -31.00 -4.91
N LEU A 13 38.73 -30.05 -4.15
CA LEU A 13 38.00 -28.90 -3.64
C LEU A 13 37.66 -27.98 -4.82
N LEU A 14 36.47 -28.17 -5.37
CA LEU A 14 35.83 -27.23 -6.29
C LEU A 14 35.49 -25.95 -5.50
N LEU A 15 36.39 -24.97 -5.52
CA LEU A 15 36.07 -23.59 -5.16
C LEU A 15 35.20 -22.99 -6.26
N SER A 16 33.90 -23.30 -6.23
CA SER A 16 32.91 -22.64 -7.06
C SER A 16 32.72 -21.19 -6.58
N PRO A 17 32.88 -20.16 -7.43
CA PRO A 17 32.57 -18.79 -7.08
C PRO A 17 31.05 -18.58 -7.22
N VAL A 18 30.27 -19.17 -6.30
CA VAL A 18 28.81 -18.94 -6.22
C VAL A 18 28.49 -17.79 -5.24
N LEU A 19 29.46 -17.27 -4.49
CA LEU A 19 29.26 -16.19 -3.52
C LEU A 19 29.57 -14.78 -4.07
N ALA A 20 28.98 -14.39 -5.19
CA ALA A 20 28.97 -12.98 -5.62
C ALA A 20 27.58 -12.33 -5.57
N TRP A 21 26.55 -13.05 -5.11
CA TRP A 21 25.19 -12.51 -4.94
C TRP A 21 24.77 -12.53 -3.47
N ALA A 22 25.73 -12.27 -2.57
CA ALA A 22 25.43 -11.95 -1.19
C ALA A 22 25.16 -10.45 -1.07
N GLN A 23 23.88 -10.09 -1.12
CA GLN A 23 23.28 -9.07 -0.25
C GLN A 23 23.91 -7.67 -0.29
N GLY A 24 23.74 -6.97 -1.41
CA GLY A 24 23.48 -5.52 -1.34
C GLY A 24 21.97 -5.35 -1.16
N LYS A 25 21.52 -4.86 0.00
CA LYS A 25 20.14 -4.34 0.11
C LYS A 25 20.07 -3.14 -0.85
N HIS A 26 19.46 -3.35 -2.00
CA HIS A 26 19.09 -2.27 -2.90
C HIS A 26 17.90 -1.53 -2.26
N GLU A 27 18.20 -0.65 -1.30
CA GLU A 27 17.26 0.38 -0.85
C GLU A 27 17.20 1.43 -1.96
N HIS A 28 16.12 1.41 -2.72
CA HIS A 28 15.77 2.48 -3.64
C HIS A 28 14.75 3.36 -2.93
N ASP A 29 15.17 4.53 -2.46
CA ASP A 29 14.26 5.59 -2.05
C ASP A 29 13.48 6.04 -3.27
N HIS A 30 12.22 5.64 -3.34
CA HIS A 30 11.28 6.13 -4.33
C HIS A 30 10.55 7.33 -3.74
N ALA A 31 11.17 8.50 -3.85
CA ALA A 31 10.41 9.73 -3.68
C ALA A 31 9.23 9.71 -4.67
N HIS A 32 8.01 9.61 -4.15
CA HIS A 32 6.79 9.75 -4.95
C HIS A 32 6.70 11.22 -5.39
N GLY A 33 7.36 11.50 -6.52
CA GLY A 33 7.50 12.84 -7.06
C GLY A 33 6.17 13.39 -7.55
N MET A 34 5.79 14.53 -6.94
CA MET A 34 4.83 15.53 -7.39
C MET A 34 3.43 14.99 -7.68
N GLY A 35 2.63 14.88 -6.62
CA GLY A 35 1.20 15.12 -6.75
C GLY A 35 0.95 16.28 -7.72
N VAL A 36 0.09 16.06 -8.70
CA VAL A 36 -0.10 17.02 -9.80
C VAL A 36 -0.65 18.35 -9.25
N GLN A 37 -1.33 18.28 -8.10
CA GLN A 37 -1.89 19.40 -7.36
C GLN A 37 -2.26 18.97 -5.94
N ALA A 38 -1.93 19.78 -4.93
CA ALA A 38 -2.52 19.63 -3.59
C ALA A 38 -4.01 19.99 -3.64
N ILE A 39 -4.87 19.13 -3.11
CA ILE A 39 -6.33 19.29 -3.14
C ILE A 39 -6.92 19.07 -1.74
N THR A 40 -8.03 19.76 -1.48
CA THR A 40 -8.88 19.53 -0.31
C THR A 40 -10.26 19.06 -0.79
N ILE A 41 -10.68 17.89 -0.34
CA ILE A 41 -11.94 17.25 -0.73
C ILE A 41 -12.81 17.14 0.52
N LYS A 42 -14.04 17.65 0.43
CA LYS A 42 -15.07 17.39 1.43
C LYS A 42 -15.95 16.24 0.92
N GLY A 43 -16.18 15.25 1.78
CA GLY A 43 -16.87 14.04 1.35
C GLY A 43 -16.84 12.96 2.40
N GLU A 44 -17.25 11.77 2.02
CA GLU A 44 -17.34 10.62 2.92
C GLU A 44 -16.21 9.62 2.65
N LEU A 45 -15.54 9.15 3.71
CA LEU A 45 -14.63 8.00 3.59
C LEU A 45 -15.45 6.71 3.52
N VAL A 46 -15.40 6.02 2.38
CA VAL A 46 -16.17 4.81 2.10
C VAL A 46 -15.28 3.60 1.87
N ASP A 47 -15.80 2.43 2.20
CA ASP A 47 -15.22 1.17 1.76
C ASP A 47 -15.41 1.02 0.24
N SER A 48 -14.33 0.84 -0.51
CA SER A 48 -14.40 0.86 -1.98
C SER A 48 -15.23 -0.29 -2.54
N LEU A 49 -15.16 -1.49 -1.93
CA LEU A 49 -15.89 -2.66 -2.40
C LEU A 49 -17.39 -2.48 -2.20
N CYS A 50 -17.80 -2.19 -0.97
CA CYS A 50 -19.20 -2.04 -0.60
C CYS A 50 -19.85 -0.82 -1.24
N TYR A 51 -19.13 0.29 -1.41
CA TYR A 51 -19.68 1.44 -2.12
C TYR A 51 -19.89 1.14 -3.61
N VAL A 52 -18.91 0.56 -4.31
CA VAL A 52 -19.04 0.29 -5.75
C VAL A 52 -20.07 -0.82 -6.03
N ALA A 53 -20.09 -1.87 -5.22
CA ALA A 53 -20.97 -3.02 -5.46
C ALA A 53 -22.44 -2.75 -5.08
N MET A 54 -22.68 -1.92 -4.05
CA MET A 54 -24.01 -1.78 -3.47
C MET A 54 -24.34 -0.40 -2.89
N ALA A 55 -23.53 0.62 -3.20
CA ALA A 55 -23.69 1.99 -2.72
C ALA A 55 -23.76 2.11 -1.17
N ALA A 56 -23.23 1.14 -0.43
CA ALA A 56 -23.25 1.15 1.02
C ALA A 56 -22.29 2.22 1.57
N LYS A 57 -22.81 3.05 2.48
CA LYS A 57 -22.11 4.20 3.05
C LYS A 57 -22.85 4.74 4.29
N GLY A 58 -22.23 5.68 5.00
CA GLY A 58 -22.77 6.43 6.12
C GLY A 58 -22.63 5.72 7.47
N ALA A 59 -23.22 6.34 8.51
CA ALA A 59 -23.11 5.89 9.89
C ALA A 59 -23.55 4.42 10.11
N GLY A 60 -24.56 3.95 9.37
CA GLY A 60 -25.03 2.57 9.43
C GLY A 60 -24.04 1.54 8.86
N HIS A 61 -23.07 1.99 8.05
CA HIS A 61 -22.06 1.13 7.43
C HIS A 61 -20.64 1.35 7.99
N LYS A 62 -20.48 2.29 8.93
CA LYS A 62 -19.19 2.67 9.52
C LYS A 62 -18.39 1.48 10.05
N GLN A 63 -18.99 0.64 10.90
CA GLN A 63 -18.25 -0.47 11.51
C GLN A 63 -17.78 -1.49 10.47
N CYS A 64 -18.63 -1.81 9.50
CA CYS A 64 -18.28 -2.67 8.38
C CYS A 64 -17.11 -2.08 7.58
N ALA A 65 -17.18 -0.78 7.24
CA ALA A 65 -16.14 -0.09 6.51
C ALA A 65 -14.79 -0.05 7.28
N ILE A 66 -14.82 0.12 8.61
CA ILE A 66 -13.62 0.01 9.47
C ILE A 66 -12.99 -1.38 9.36
N ASP A 67 -13.81 -2.43 9.46
CA ASP A 67 -13.32 -3.80 9.47
C ASP A 67 -12.77 -4.21 8.09
N CYS A 68 -13.39 -3.74 7.00
CA CYS A 68 -12.88 -3.92 5.63
C CYS A 68 -11.55 -3.19 5.40
N ALA A 69 -11.41 -1.94 5.87
CA ALA A 69 -10.16 -1.20 5.77
C ALA A 69 -9.02 -1.91 6.52
N LYS A 70 -9.29 -2.48 7.71
CA LYS A 70 -8.31 -3.29 8.46
C LYS A 70 -7.94 -4.60 7.75
N ALA A 71 -8.86 -5.16 6.98
CA ALA A 71 -8.61 -6.34 6.16
C ALA A 71 -7.85 -6.02 4.85
N GLY A 72 -7.59 -4.75 4.56
CA GLY A 72 -6.82 -4.32 3.39
C GLY A 72 -7.68 -3.97 2.17
N ILE A 73 -9.00 -3.86 2.31
CA ILE A 73 -9.83 -3.31 1.24
C ILE A 73 -9.52 -1.81 1.09
N PRO A 74 -9.36 -1.29 -0.15
CA PRO A 74 -9.03 0.11 -0.36
C PRO A 74 -10.08 1.05 0.24
N ILE A 75 -9.62 2.16 0.81
CA ILE A 75 -10.47 3.27 1.22
C ILE A 75 -10.67 4.19 0.00
N SER A 76 -11.89 4.69 -0.19
CA SER A 76 -12.17 5.74 -1.17
C SER A 76 -12.79 6.97 -0.51
N MET A 77 -12.56 8.14 -1.10
CA MET A 77 -13.20 9.40 -0.74
C MET A 77 -14.31 9.68 -1.75
N LEU A 78 -15.55 9.75 -1.27
CA LEU A 78 -16.72 10.13 -2.07
C LEU A 78 -16.99 11.62 -1.89
N GLU A 79 -16.67 12.42 -2.91
CA GLU A 79 -16.83 13.88 -2.87
C GLU A 79 -18.31 14.29 -2.82
N ASP A 80 -18.63 15.17 -1.88
CA ASP A 80 -19.96 15.74 -1.72
C ASP A 80 -20.36 16.56 -2.96
N GLY A 81 -21.62 16.45 -3.36
CA GLY A 81 -22.21 17.24 -4.46
C GLY A 81 -21.85 16.75 -5.86
N THR A 82 -20.62 16.29 -6.11
CA THR A 82 -20.23 15.77 -7.43
C THR A 82 -20.33 14.25 -7.53
N GLY A 83 -20.24 13.53 -6.41
CA GLY A 83 -20.20 12.08 -6.38
C GLY A 83 -18.92 11.48 -6.99
N LYS A 84 -17.88 12.29 -7.22
CA LYS A 84 -16.58 11.77 -7.68
C LYS A 84 -15.98 10.87 -6.61
N LEU A 85 -15.46 9.73 -7.04
CA LEU A 85 -14.75 8.78 -6.18
C LEU A 85 -13.25 8.93 -6.40
N TYR A 86 -12.50 9.06 -5.31
CA TYR A 86 -11.04 9.10 -5.31
C TYR A 86 -10.53 7.92 -4.50
N THR A 87 -9.66 7.09 -5.07
CA THR A 87 -8.99 6.06 -4.27
C THR A 87 -7.99 6.73 -3.34
N VAL A 88 -8.11 6.48 -2.05
CA VAL A 88 -7.27 7.09 -1.04
C VAL A 88 -5.98 6.28 -0.92
N LEU A 89 -4.83 6.94 -0.93
CA LEU A 89 -3.51 6.32 -0.84
C LEU A 89 -2.82 6.72 0.47
N PRO A 90 -2.04 5.82 1.11
CA PRO A 90 -1.10 6.22 2.15
C PRO A 90 -0.08 7.23 1.61
N LYS A 91 0.45 8.09 2.49
CA LYS A 91 1.47 9.09 2.13
C LYS A 91 2.84 8.46 1.83
N GLU A 92 3.15 7.35 2.50
CA GLU A 92 4.46 6.70 2.45
C GLU A 92 4.35 5.28 1.87
N ASP A 93 5.37 4.85 1.14
CA ASP A 93 5.40 3.51 0.57
C ASP A 93 5.45 2.43 1.66
N LYS A 94 4.89 1.25 1.36
CA LYS A 94 4.89 0.11 2.28
C LYS A 94 4.23 0.38 3.65
N THR A 95 3.41 1.43 3.75
CA THR A 95 2.61 1.74 4.94
C THR A 95 1.12 1.47 4.70
N GLY A 96 0.39 1.20 5.79
CA GLY A 96 -1.08 1.19 5.77
C GLY A 96 -1.64 2.57 6.13
N TYR A 97 -2.97 2.71 6.10
CA TYR A 97 -3.61 3.95 6.56
C TYR A 97 -3.39 4.17 8.06
N PRO A 98 -3.22 5.42 8.51
CA PRO A 98 -3.21 5.75 9.93
C PRO A 98 -4.51 5.29 10.60
N ALA A 99 -4.42 4.79 11.83
CA ALA A 99 -5.60 4.34 12.58
C ALA A 99 -6.65 5.45 12.77
N SER A 100 -6.21 6.72 12.82
CA SER A 100 -7.10 7.89 12.85
C SER A 100 -7.96 8.00 11.60
N VAL A 101 -7.41 7.71 10.41
CA VAL A 101 -8.16 7.71 9.14
C VAL A 101 -9.14 6.55 9.10
N ILE A 102 -8.70 5.36 9.51
CA ILE A 102 -9.57 4.17 9.57
C ILE A 102 -10.76 4.41 10.53
N ALA A 103 -10.54 5.06 11.67
CA ALA A 103 -11.61 5.34 12.63
C ALA A 103 -12.71 6.29 12.10
N ARG A 104 -12.42 7.02 11.02
CA ARG A 104 -13.29 7.99 10.35
C ARG A 104 -14.12 7.41 9.20
N MET A 105 -14.00 6.11 8.90
CA MET A 105 -14.81 5.47 7.86
C MET A 105 -16.32 5.69 8.12
N GLY A 106 -17.09 5.92 7.06
CA GLY A 106 -18.51 6.23 7.11
C GLY A 106 -18.86 7.63 7.65
N GLU A 107 -17.86 8.46 7.97
CA GLU A 107 -18.04 9.87 8.35
C GLU A 107 -17.81 10.80 7.15
N THR A 108 -18.52 11.92 7.14
CA THR A 108 -18.16 13.06 6.30
C THR A 108 -16.96 13.78 6.93
N VAL A 109 -15.89 13.92 6.16
CA VAL A 109 -14.62 14.53 6.56
C VAL A 109 -14.17 15.54 5.52
N THR A 110 -13.16 16.31 5.88
CA THR A 110 -12.34 17.09 4.95
C THR A 110 -10.96 16.44 4.83
N LEU A 111 -10.64 15.89 3.65
CA LEU A 111 -9.37 15.26 3.35
C LEU A 111 -8.49 16.22 2.56
N THR A 112 -7.25 16.42 2.99
CA THR A 112 -6.23 17.12 2.21
C THR A 112 -5.12 16.15 1.80
N GLY A 113 -4.65 16.30 0.56
CA GLY A 113 -3.43 15.66 0.08
C GLY A 113 -3.18 15.88 -1.40
N ASP A 114 -2.35 15.02 -1.98
CA ASP A 114 -1.89 15.14 -3.35
C ASP A 114 -2.81 14.39 -4.31
N LEU A 115 -3.32 15.09 -5.33
CA LEU A 115 -4.10 14.50 -6.42
C LEU A 115 -3.20 13.83 -7.46
N TYR A 116 -3.55 12.62 -7.85
CA TYR A 116 -3.00 11.92 -9.02
C TYR A 116 -4.14 11.49 -9.93
N GLU A 117 -3.97 11.71 -11.22
CA GLU A 117 -4.86 11.17 -12.26
C GLU A 117 -4.05 10.25 -13.18
N GLN A 118 -4.34 8.95 -13.15
CA GLN A 118 -3.59 7.95 -13.90
C GLN A 118 -4.53 6.83 -14.37
N GLY A 119 -4.43 6.45 -15.64
CA GLY A 119 -5.22 5.34 -16.20
C GLY A 119 -6.74 5.56 -16.16
N GLY A 120 -7.19 6.82 -16.17
CA GLY A 120 -8.61 7.17 -16.06
C GLY A 120 -9.17 7.16 -14.63
N ASN A 121 -8.33 6.90 -13.63
CA ASN A 121 -8.71 6.91 -12.22
C ASN A 121 -8.15 8.15 -11.51
N ARG A 122 -8.78 8.50 -10.38
CA ARG A 122 -8.32 9.56 -9.47
C ARG A 122 -7.87 8.97 -8.16
N TYR A 123 -6.74 9.45 -7.68
CA TYR A 123 -6.15 9.04 -6.42
C TYR A 123 -5.84 10.28 -5.59
N VAL A 124 -5.94 10.16 -4.27
CA VAL A 124 -5.55 11.23 -3.35
C VAL A 124 -4.74 10.62 -2.21
N THR A 125 -3.58 11.19 -1.88
CA THR A 125 -2.85 10.77 -0.67
C THR A 125 -3.53 11.32 0.59
N VAL A 126 -3.32 10.66 1.73
CA VAL A 126 -3.77 11.19 3.02
C VAL A 126 -2.65 12.00 3.67
N GLU A 127 -2.76 13.32 3.63
CA GLU A 127 -1.92 14.20 4.44
C GLU A 127 -2.62 14.62 5.74
N SER A 128 -3.90 14.99 5.66
CA SER A 128 -4.75 15.25 6.82
C SER A 128 -6.20 14.85 6.57
N VAL A 129 -6.90 14.49 7.65
CA VAL A 129 -8.34 14.21 7.67
C VAL A 129 -8.93 14.89 8.90
N GLU A 130 -9.88 15.79 8.64
CA GLU A 130 -10.58 16.60 9.66
C GLU A 130 -12.06 16.26 9.72
#